data_AF-A0A7Y5VL20-F1
#
_entry.id   AF-A0A7Y5VL20-F1
#
_cell.length_a   1.000
_cell.length_b   1.000
_cell.length_c   1.000
_cell.angle_alpha   90.00
_cell.angle_beta   90.00
_cell.angle_gamma   90.00
#
_symmetry.space_group_name_H-M   'P 1'
#
loop_
_entity.id
_entity.type
_entity.pdbx_description
1 polymer ?
#
loop_
_entity_poly.entity_id
_entity_poly.type
_entity_poly.pdbx_seq_one_letter_code
_entity_poly.pdbx_strand_id
1 'polypeptide(L)'
;MSAPISVRDITAAEHLAWLRTQPSASFLQTPAWADVKKEWRSESVGWFEGEQMVGAALVLHRSLPKIGRSLAYVPEGPCIDWSSPRLVELLRALRDHLKAKGAFAMRLGPP
;
A
#
# COMPACT_ATOMS: atom_id res chain seq x y z
N MET A 1 1.51 22.70 12.96
CA MET A 1 2.42 21.66 12.44
C MET A 1 1.56 20.48 12.05
N SER A 2 1.65 19.99 10.81
CA SER A 2 0.89 18.81 10.39
C SER A 2 1.44 17.56 11.08
N ALA A 3 0.57 16.58 11.37
CA ALA A 3 0.99 15.33 11.99
C ALA A 3 1.95 14.55 11.06
N PRO A 4 2.91 13.79 11.62
CA PRO A 4 3.79 12.95 10.81
C PRO A 4 2.98 11.87 10.09
N ILE A 5 3.36 11.58 8.85
CA ILE A 5 2.79 10.48 8.07
C ILE A 5 3.53 9.20 8.44
N SER A 6 2.78 8.16 8.78
CA SER A 6 3.31 6.80 8.97
C SER A 6 2.55 5.80 8.10
N VAL A 7 3.21 4.70 7.74
CA VAL A 7 2.61 3.56 7.08
C VAL A 7 2.71 2.35 7.99
N ARG A 8 1.63 1.61 8.15
CA ARG A 8 1.60 0.37 8.93
C ARG A 8 0.72 -0.66 8.27
N ASP A 9 0.92 -1.91 8.69
CA ASP A 9 0.02 -2.99 8.30
C ASP A 9 -1.36 -2.75 8.90
N ILE A 10 -2.38 -3.07 8.11
CA ILE A 10 -3.79 -3.05 8.50
C ILE A 10 -4.41 -4.39 8.14
N THR A 11 -5.52 -4.71 8.79
CA THR A 11 -6.31 -5.89 8.43
C THR A 11 -7.00 -5.68 7.08
N ALA A 12 -7.32 -6.79 6.41
CA ALA A 12 -8.14 -6.77 5.20
C ALA A 12 -9.52 -6.10 5.44
N ALA A 13 -10.08 -6.24 6.65
CA ALA A 13 -11.34 -5.62 7.03
C ALA A 13 -11.23 -4.09 7.13
N GLU A 14 -10.19 -3.58 7.80
CA GLU A 14 -9.90 -2.13 7.86
C GLU A 14 -9.65 -1.55 6.47
N HIS A 15 -8.88 -2.25 5.64
CA HIS A 15 -8.62 -1.85 4.26
C HIS A 15 -9.93 -1.74 3.46
N LEU A 16 -10.76 -2.79 3.47
CA LEU A 16 -12.04 -2.78 2.75
C LEU A 16 -13.01 -1.72 3.30
N ALA A 17 -13.05 -1.52 4.61
CA ALA A 17 -13.85 -0.47 5.24
C ALA A 17 -13.41 0.92 4.75
N TRP A 18 -12.10 1.17 4.66
CA TRP A 18 -11.56 2.42 4.15
C TRP A 18 -11.88 2.61 2.65
N LEU A 19 -11.69 1.59 1.80
CA LEU A 19 -12.00 1.69 0.37
C LEU A 19 -13.46 2.07 0.10
N ARG A 20 -14.40 1.60 0.93
CA ARG A 20 -15.83 1.95 0.83
C ARG A 20 -16.14 3.43 1.09
N THR A 21 -15.22 4.16 1.73
CA THR A 21 -15.35 5.60 1.96
C THR A 21 -14.80 6.45 0.81
N GLN A 22 -14.08 5.83 -0.13
CA GLN A 22 -13.44 6.54 -1.24
C GLN A 22 -14.41 6.72 -2.41
N PRO A 23 -14.27 7.81 -3.20
CA PRO A 23 -15.12 8.04 -4.37
C PRO A 23 -14.93 6.96 -5.45
N SER A 24 -13.73 6.40 -5.54
CA SER A 24 -13.41 5.28 -6.41
C SER A 24 -12.17 4.54 -5.90
N ALA A 25 -12.06 3.27 -6.28
CA ALA A 25 -10.86 2.47 -6.10
C ALA A 25 -10.82 1.39 -7.19
N SER A 26 -9.63 1.03 -7.66
CA SER A 26 -9.49 -0.12 -8.55
C SER A 26 -9.86 -1.41 -7.81
N PHE A 27 -10.50 -2.35 -8.51
CA PHE A 27 -10.77 -3.68 -7.96
C PHE A 27 -9.45 -4.41 -7.60
N LEU A 28 -8.34 -4.08 -8.26
CA LEU A 28 -7.00 -4.62 -7.98
C LEU A 28 -6.44 -4.19 -6.61
N GLN A 29 -7.00 -3.12 -6.02
CA GLN A 29 -6.66 -2.67 -4.67
C GLN A 29 -7.57 -3.28 -3.60
N THR A 30 -8.59 -4.06 -3.96
CA THR A 30 -9.43 -4.73 -2.96
C THR A 30 -8.68 -5.89 -2.29
N PRO A 31 -8.83 -6.11 -0.97
CA PRO A 31 -8.18 -7.23 -0.30
C PRO A 31 -8.47 -8.61 -0.90
N ALA A 32 -9.66 -8.81 -1.47
CA ALA A 32 -10.05 -10.06 -2.14
C ALA A 32 -9.14 -10.39 -3.35
N TRP A 33 -8.49 -9.38 -3.94
CA TRP A 33 -7.53 -9.62 -5.02
C TRP A 33 -6.29 -10.39 -4.56
N ALA A 34 -5.93 -10.30 -3.27
CA ALA A 34 -4.88 -11.12 -2.68
C ALA A 34 -5.20 -12.62 -2.77
N ASP A 35 -6.47 -13.01 -2.63
CA ASP A 35 -6.90 -14.40 -2.70
C ASP A 35 -6.85 -14.96 -4.13
N VAL A 36 -6.87 -14.09 -5.14
CA VAL A 36 -6.64 -14.46 -6.54
C VAL A 36 -5.15 -14.65 -6.81
N LYS A 37 -4.30 -13.82 -6.18
CA LYS A 37 -2.84 -13.81 -6.34
C LYS A 37 -2.11 -14.62 -5.29
N LYS A 38 -2.54 -15.87 -5.07
CA LYS A 38 -1.96 -16.77 -4.04
C LYS A 38 -0.47 -17.04 -4.22
N GLU A 39 0.06 -16.89 -5.43
CA GLU A 39 1.48 -17.04 -5.73
C GLU A 39 2.33 -15.83 -5.28
N TRP A 40 1.70 -14.75 -4.82
CA TRP A 40 2.34 -13.57 -4.24
C TRP A 40 2.04 -13.50 -2.75
N ARG A 41 3.04 -13.11 -1.95
CA ARG A 41 2.75 -12.70 -0.58
C ARG A 41 2.07 -11.34 -0.65
N SER A 42 0.91 -11.18 -0.04
CA SER A 42 0.20 -9.91 0.02
C SER A 42 0.32 -9.25 1.38
N GLU A 43 0.17 -7.93 1.42
CA GLU A 43 -0.09 -7.17 2.64
C GLU A 43 -1.00 -5.99 2.34
N SER A 44 -1.93 -5.72 3.26
CA SER A 44 -2.70 -4.48 3.26
C SER A 44 -1.99 -3.47 4.15
N VAL A 45 -1.78 -2.26 3.64
CA VAL A 45 -1.13 -1.17 4.38
C VAL A 45 -2.02 0.06 4.40
N GLY A 46 -1.91 0.83 5.47
CA GLY A 46 -2.61 2.09 5.67
C GLY A 46 -1.65 3.24 5.95
N TRP A 47 -1.98 4.43 5.44
CA TRP A 47 -1.32 5.68 5.80
C TRP A 47 -2.07 6.35 6.94
N PHE A 48 -1.31 6.90 7.89
CA PHE A 48 -1.87 7.57 9.06
C PHE A 48 -1.21 8.93 9.28
N GLU A 49 -2.05 9.95 9.46
CA GLU A 49 -1.66 11.26 10.00
C GLU A 49 -2.14 11.32 11.46
N GLY A 50 -1.24 11.01 12.40
CA GLY A 50 -1.65 10.70 13.78
C GLY A 50 -2.50 9.43 13.80
N GLU A 51 -3.70 9.50 14.36
CA GLU A 51 -4.65 8.37 14.41
C GLU A 51 -5.56 8.29 13.17
N GLN A 52 -5.57 9.33 12.32
CA GLN A 52 -6.46 9.38 11.17
C GLN A 52 -5.87 8.62 9.99
N MET A 53 -6.61 7.63 9.49
CA MET A 53 -6.25 6.92 8.27
C MET A 53 -6.56 7.78 7.04
N VAL A 54 -5.54 8.04 6.21
CA VAL A 54 -5.62 8.93 5.04
C VAL A 54 -5.37 8.22 3.70
N GLY A 55 -5.16 6.90 3.73
CA GLY A 55 -4.81 6.13 2.55
C GLY A 55 -4.77 4.63 2.82
N ALA A 56 -4.95 3.83 1.78
CA ALA A 56 -4.74 2.39 1.84
C ALA A 56 -4.13 1.83 0.55
N ALA A 57 -3.48 0.68 0.65
CA ALA A 57 -3.01 -0.05 -0.51
C ALA A 57 -2.95 -1.56 -0.28
N LEU A 58 -3.23 -2.31 -1.34
CA LEU A 58 -2.85 -3.71 -1.44
C LEU A 58 -1.48 -3.79 -2.10
N VAL A 59 -0.50 -4.33 -1.37
CA VAL A 59 0.85 -4.58 -1.86
C VAL A 59 1.03 -6.06 -2.12
N LEU A 60 1.50 -6.41 -3.32
CA LEU A 60 1.83 -7.76 -3.73
C LEU A 60 3.36 -7.90 -3.81
N HIS A 61 3.90 -8.86 -3.08
CA HIS A 61 5.33 -9.18 -3.05
C HIS A 61 5.62 -10.42 -3.90
N ARG A 62 6.46 -10.24 -4.92
CA ARG A 62 7.06 -11.34 -5.66
C ARG A 62 8.48 -11.56 -5.17
N SER A 63 8.68 -12.68 -4.49
CA SER A 63 10.01 -13.10 -4.05
C SER A 63 10.88 -13.47 -5.25
N LEU A 64 12.13 -13.01 -5.24
CA LEU A 64 13.15 -13.49 -6.18
C LEU A 64 13.88 -14.68 -5.54
N PRO A 65 13.91 -15.85 -6.20
CA PRO A 65 14.65 -17.01 -5.69
C PRO A 65 16.11 -16.65 -5.40
N LYS A 66 16.69 -17.27 -4.36
CA LYS A 66 18.11 -17.20 -3.97
C LYS A 66 18.62 -15.88 -3.37
N ILE A 67 17.91 -14.76 -3.53
CA ILE A 67 18.39 -13.42 -3.07
C ILE A 67 17.73 -12.99 -1.76
N GLY A 68 16.62 -13.62 -1.35
CA GLY A 68 15.90 -13.28 -0.11
C GLY A 68 15.28 -11.87 -0.12
N ARG A 69 15.10 -11.27 -1.31
CA ARG A 69 14.47 -9.96 -1.52
C ARG A 69 13.22 -10.09 -2.39
N SER A 70 12.33 -9.11 -2.29
CA SER A 70 11.09 -9.08 -3.07
C SER A 70 10.94 -7.83 -3.94
N LEU A 71 10.22 -7.96 -5.05
CA LEU A 71 9.61 -6.82 -5.73
C LEU A 71 8.27 -6.55 -5.05
N ALA A 72 8.06 -5.33 -4.54
CA ALA A 72 6.76 -4.87 -4.08
C ALA A 72 6.01 -4.21 -5.24
N TYR A 73 4.79 -4.67 -5.50
CA TYR A 73 3.94 -4.19 -6.59
C TYR A 73 2.61 -3.69 -6.04
N VAL A 74 2.23 -2.47 -6.41
CA VAL A 74 0.95 -1.84 -6.04
C VAL A 74 0.16 -1.59 -7.34
N PRO A 75 -0.69 -2.54 -7.76
CA PRO A 75 -1.45 -2.44 -9.02
C PRO A 75 -2.60 -1.44 -8.91
N GLU A 76 -2.67 -0.46 -9.81
CA GLU A 76 -3.76 0.55 -9.85
C GLU A 76 -3.98 1.25 -8.49
N GLY A 77 -2.88 1.60 -7.84
CA GLY A 77 -2.83 2.26 -6.54
C GLY A 77 -1.47 2.90 -6.28
N PRO A 78 -1.18 3.32 -5.04
CA PRO A 78 -2.05 3.22 -3.86
C PRO A 78 -3.31 4.09 -3.95
N CYS A 79 -4.32 3.75 -3.15
CA CYS A 79 -5.50 4.59 -2.95
C CYS A 79 -5.15 5.66 -1.90
N ILE A 80 -4.61 6.78 -2.39
CA ILE A 80 -4.27 7.98 -1.64
C ILE A 80 -4.75 9.20 -2.45
N ASP A 81 -4.79 10.37 -1.83
CA ASP A 81 -4.96 11.62 -2.56
C ASP A 81 -3.69 11.95 -3.37
N TRP A 82 -3.75 11.69 -4.68
CA TRP A 82 -2.67 12.00 -5.62
C TRP A 82 -2.49 13.50 -5.88
N SER A 83 -3.46 14.33 -5.50
CA SER A 83 -3.35 15.79 -5.55
C SER A 83 -2.78 16.40 -4.27
N SER A 84 -2.52 15.58 -3.25
CA SER A 84 -2.04 16.04 -1.95
C SER A 84 -0.70 16.79 -2.08
N PRO A 85 -0.53 17.95 -1.42
CA PRO A 85 0.76 18.63 -1.35
C PRO A 85 1.83 17.78 -0.65
N ARG A 86 1.43 16.74 0.09
CA ARG A 86 2.31 15.81 0.81
C ARG A 86 2.54 14.50 0.05
N LEU A 87 2.21 14.43 -1.25
CA LEU A 87 2.34 13.21 -2.05
C LEU A 87 3.73 12.55 -1.93
N VAL A 88 4.79 13.34 -1.96
CA VAL A 88 6.17 12.82 -1.83
C VAL A 88 6.40 12.18 -0.46
N GLU A 89 5.82 12.74 0.61
CA GLU A 89 5.92 12.16 1.96
C GLU A 89 5.15 10.83 2.05
N LEU A 90 3.93 10.78 1.48
CA LEU A 90 3.13 9.56 1.40
C LEU A 90 3.90 8.43 0.69
N LEU A 91 4.46 8.71 -0.48
CA LEU A 91 5.21 7.71 -1.26
C LEU A 91 6.53 7.30 -0.58
N ARG A 92 7.22 8.22 0.11
CA ARG A 92 8.43 7.90 0.89
C ARG A 92 8.12 7.01 2.08
N ALA A 93 7.03 7.28 2.81
CA ALA A 93 6.62 6.46 3.94
C ALA A 93 6.34 5.00 3.51
N LEU A 94 5.67 4.81 2.37
CA LEU A 94 5.46 3.47 1.81
C LEU A 94 6.77 2.82 1.39
N ARG A 95 7.64 3.54 0.67
CA ARG A 95 8.96 3.03 0.27
C ARG A 95 9.75 2.54 1.50
N ASP A 96 9.76 3.30 2.59
CA ASP A 96 10.54 2.97 3.79
C ASP A 96 9.96 1.75 4.51
N HIS A 97 8.63 1.65 4.62
CA HIS A 97 7.93 0.45 5.11
C HIS A 97 8.29 -0.80 4.30
N LEU A 98 8.19 -0.72 2.98
CA LEU A 98 8.47 -1.85 2.08
C LEU A 98 9.96 -2.24 2.09
N LYS A 99 10.86 -1.26 2.16
CA LYS A 99 12.31 -1.49 2.27
C LYS A 99 12.65 -2.23 3.56
N ALA A 100 12.05 -1.85 4.69
CA ALA A 100 12.22 -2.56 5.96
C ALA A 100 11.76 -4.03 5.87
N LYS A 101 10.80 -4.33 4.99
CA LYS A 101 10.32 -5.68 4.68
C LYS A 101 11.07 -6.40 3.56
N GLY A 102 12.26 -5.91 3.18
CA GLY A 102 13.13 -6.57 2.22
C GLY A 102 12.71 -6.40 0.76
N ALA A 103 11.85 -5.42 0.45
CA ALA A 103 11.60 -5.05 -0.93
C ALA A 103 12.82 -4.31 -1.51
N PHE A 104 13.32 -4.74 -2.67
CA PHE A 104 14.43 -4.06 -3.35
C PHE A 104 13.95 -2.97 -4.33
N ALA A 105 12.71 -3.10 -4.80
CA ALA A 105 12.05 -2.16 -5.69
C ALA A 105 10.56 -2.09 -5.36
N MET A 106 9.98 -0.91 -5.60
CA MET A 106 8.55 -0.65 -5.51
C MET A 106 8.07 -0.24 -6.91
N ARG A 107 7.11 -0.98 -7.46
CA ARG A 107 6.43 -0.63 -8.71
C ARG A 107 5.01 -0.17 -8.39
N LEU A 108 4.68 1.02 -8.85
CA LEU A 108 3.34 1.58 -8.77
C LEU A 108 2.71 1.58 -10.16
N GLY A 109 1.44 1.24 -10.25
CA GLY A 109 0.58 1.67 -11.36
C GLY A 109 -0.44 2.63 -10.78
N PRO A 110 -0.26 3.95 -10.83
CA PRO A 110 -1.26 4.88 -10.29
C PRO A 110 -2.59 4.79 -11.06
N PRO A 111 -3.73 5.11 -10.41
CA PRO A 111 -5.04 5.19 -11.04
C PRO A 111 -5.17 6.34 -12.05
#